data_AF-A0A368FIB4-F1
#
_entry.id   AF-A0A368FIB4-F1
#
_cell.length_a   1.000
_cell.length_b   1.000
_cell.length_c   1.000
_cell.angle_alpha   90.00
_cell.angle_beta   90.00
_cell.angle_gamma   90.00
#
_symmetry.space_group_name_H-M   'P 1'
#
loop_
_entity.id
_entity.type
_entity.pdbx_description
1 polymer ?
#
loop_
_entity_poly.entity_id
_entity_poly.type
_entity_poly.pdbx_seq_one_letter_code
_entity_poly.pdbx_strand_id
1 'polypeptide(L)'
;MVAALTFFAIVFGLFGECSAMAVNPGNPNQGGEPQGPNEPYGPGYGPDGAPLEPYGPDGGQQGGGAPQGGGAQQGTTGSTQTSTTAPPTRPPWPKPNCGNPRLNNGLRNVFLGMHNNLRSSLAKGQTQTSRNWGIAPPAALMYRMKYSCDAESYAQQYVSSCKAGGLASHTHPGYKVNRHVLHTIHTDQSGAAQNAIATWWSELARFGMRSNMMFYASDIRDGKVIRWSKMAWWNNIHLGCAVQKCRNFYYTACMYKPGGNNINQHVYKVGAVCSGCPAGQCDGHALCRW
;
A
#
# COMPACT_ATOMS: atom_id res chain seq x y z
N MET A 1 40.35 -25.19 58.95
CA MET A 1 40.12 -23.75 58.71
C MET A 1 38.64 -23.54 58.46
N VAL A 2 37.98 -22.91 59.44
CA VAL A 2 36.83 -21.97 59.37
C VAL A 2 35.63 -22.39 58.48
N ALA A 3 34.55 -22.96 59.03
CA ALA A 3 33.32 -22.32 59.59
C ALA A 3 32.23 -22.10 58.50
N ALA A 4 30.91 -22.22 58.67
CA ALA A 4 30.02 -22.23 59.83
C ALA A 4 28.62 -22.77 59.45
N LEU A 5 27.97 -23.44 60.42
CA LEU A 5 26.56 -23.47 60.87
C LEU A 5 25.37 -23.63 59.88
N THR A 6 24.48 -24.65 59.99
CA THR A 6 23.26 -24.81 60.86
C THR A 6 22.27 -23.61 60.79
N PHE A 7 20.93 -23.70 60.66
CA PHE A 7 19.89 -24.74 60.51
C PHE A 7 18.51 -24.03 60.39
N PHE A 8 17.44 -24.76 60.03
CA PHE A 8 15.97 -24.47 60.09
C PHE A 8 15.34 -23.52 59.03
N ALA A 9 14.09 -23.65 58.56
CA ALA A 9 13.13 -24.72 58.22
C ALA A 9 11.80 -24.04 57.80
N ILE A 10 10.95 -24.72 57.00
CA ILE A 10 9.45 -24.70 57.03
C ILE A 10 8.76 -23.40 56.53
N VAL A 11 8.12 -23.36 55.34
CA VAL A 11 6.81 -23.92 54.86
C VAL A 11 5.71 -22.83 54.79
N PHE A 12 5.17 -22.72 53.56
CA PHE A 12 3.84 -22.24 53.13
C PHE A 12 3.35 -20.80 53.36
N GLY A 13 2.91 -20.21 52.25
CA GLY A 13 1.77 -19.29 52.18
C GLY A 13 2.13 -17.87 51.76
N LEU A 14 1.68 -17.44 50.59
CA LEU A 14 0.63 -16.41 50.44
C LEU A 14 0.52 -15.91 49.00
N PHE A 15 -0.75 -15.68 48.64
CA PHE A 15 -1.24 -15.01 47.46
C PHE A 15 -0.56 -13.64 47.28
N GLY A 16 -0.16 -13.31 46.05
CA GLY A 16 0.32 -11.98 45.66
C GLY A 16 -0.64 -11.37 44.64
N GLU A 17 -1.28 -10.29 45.06
CA GLU A 17 -2.47 -9.66 44.50
C GLU A 17 -2.21 -8.89 43.19
N CYS A 18 -3.24 -8.86 42.34
CA CYS A 18 -3.42 -7.84 41.31
C CYS A 18 -3.49 -6.45 41.96
N SER A 19 -2.49 -5.60 41.72
CA SER A 19 -2.64 -4.16 41.93
C SER A 19 -2.97 -3.50 40.60
N ALA A 20 -4.24 -3.15 40.45
CA ALA A 20 -4.74 -2.22 39.44
C ALA A 20 -4.16 -0.83 39.73
N MET A 21 -3.46 -0.22 38.76
CA MET A 21 -3.17 1.20 38.81
C MET A 21 -4.35 1.96 38.20
N ALA A 22 -5.01 2.76 39.04
CA ALA A 22 -6.07 3.67 38.66
C ALA A 22 -5.55 4.74 37.68
N VAL A 23 -6.29 4.96 36.60
CA VAL A 23 -6.09 6.08 35.66
C VAL A 23 -6.79 7.31 36.22
N ASN A 24 -6.04 8.38 36.47
CA ASN A 24 -6.58 9.70 36.81
C ASN A 24 -6.78 10.50 35.50
N PRO A 25 -7.99 10.98 35.17
CA PRO A 25 -8.26 11.63 33.89
C PRO A 25 -7.95 13.13 33.96
N GLY A 26 -6.87 13.57 33.32
CA GLY A 26 -6.64 15.00 33.12
C GLY A 26 -5.21 15.42 32.76
N ASN A 27 -4.71 15.07 31.56
CA ASN A 27 -3.66 15.82 30.88
C ASN A 27 -3.55 15.41 29.39
N PRO A 28 -3.75 16.29 28.39
CA PRO A 28 -3.78 15.92 26.97
C PRO A 28 -2.41 15.95 26.25
N ASN A 29 -1.28 15.91 26.96
CA ASN A 29 0.05 15.95 26.31
C ASN A 29 1.05 14.99 26.95
N GLN A 30 0.99 13.71 26.58
CA GLN A 30 2.15 12.81 26.61
C GLN A 30 2.13 11.93 25.35
N GLY A 31 3.16 12.07 24.52
CA GLY A 31 3.37 11.28 23.31
C GLY A 31 3.59 9.81 23.67
N GLY A 32 2.79 8.94 23.05
CA GLY A 32 2.90 7.48 23.23
C GLY A 32 4.25 6.95 22.72
N GLU A 33 4.76 5.95 23.44
CA GLU A 33 5.94 5.15 23.08
C GLU A 33 5.85 4.59 21.64
N PRO A 34 6.99 4.42 20.94
CA PRO A 34 7.00 3.85 19.61
C PRO A 34 6.61 2.36 19.63
N GLN A 35 5.56 2.04 18.87
CA GLN A 35 5.06 0.67 18.68
C GLN A 35 6.12 -0.24 18.04
N GLY A 36 6.28 -1.44 18.60
CA GLY A 36 7.25 -2.44 18.16
C GLY A 36 6.95 -3.05 16.78
N PRO A 37 7.94 -3.70 16.14
CA PRO A 37 7.93 -4.00 14.70
C PRO A 37 6.98 -5.10 14.22
N ASN A 38 6.06 -5.61 15.05
CA ASN A 38 5.25 -6.80 14.75
C ASN A 38 3.75 -6.71 15.14
N GLU A 39 3.20 -5.52 15.43
CA GLU A 39 1.74 -5.42 15.63
C GLU A 39 0.98 -5.33 14.28
N PRO A 40 -0.15 -6.03 14.11
CA PRO A 40 -1.00 -5.89 12.93
C PRO A 40 -1.65 -4.51 12.93
N TYR A 41 -1.53 -3.77 11.83
CA TYR A 41 -2.34 -2.56 11.61
C TYR A 41 -3.82 -2.92 11.78
N GLY A 42 -4.52 -2.18 12.65
CA GLY A 42 -5.94 -2.40 12.92
C GLY A 42 -6.78 -2.28 11.64
N PRO A 43 -7.95 -2.93 11.59
CA PRO A 43 -8.83 -2.88 10.41
C PRO A 43 -9.21 -1.42 10.11
N GLY A 44 -8.80 -0.92 8.94
CA GLY A 44 -9.22 0.39 8.43
C GLY A 44 -8.12 1.45 8.28
N TYR A 45 -6.85 1.17 8.59
CA TYR A 45 -5.76 2.16 8.45
C TYR A 45 -4.59 1.62 7.61
N GLY A 46 -4.08 2.47 6.71
CA GLY A 46 -2.88 2.22 5.90
C GLY A 46 -1.58 2.40 6.70
N PRO A 47 -0.43 2.00 6.11
CA PRO A 47 0.90 2.11 6.75
C PRO A 47 1.38 3.57 6.98
N ASP A 48 0.64 4.56 6.48
CA ASP A 48 0.79 6.00 6.69
C ASP A 48 -0.17 6.57 7.75
N GLY A 49 -0.94 5.72 8.43
CA GLY A 49 -1.97 6.15 9.38
C GLY A 49 -3.20 6.79 8.73
N ALA A 50 -3.29 6.79 7.40
CA ALA A 50 -4.46 7.28 6.69
C ALA A 50 -5.59 6.22 6.75
N PRO A 51 -6.85 6.62 7.00
CA PRO A 51 -7.98 5.72 6.86
C PRO A 51 -8.01 5.14 5.44
N LEU A 52 -8.14 3.83 5.33
CA LEU A 52 -8.53 3.21 4.06
C LEU A 52 -9.95 3.69 3.77
N GLU A 53 -10.11 4.62 2.83
CA GLU A 53 -11.43 5.06 2.40
C GLU A 53 -12.27 3.82 2.04
N PRO A 54 -13.50 3.69 2.58
CA PRO A 54 -14.38 2.60 2.21
C PRO A 54 -14.56 2.63 0.69
N TYR A 55 -14.35 1.50 0.03
CA TYR A 55 -14.76 1.31 -1.36
C TYR A 55 -16.28 1.52 -1.44
N GLY A 56 -16.71 2.74 -1.74
CA GLY A 56 -18.09 3.06 -2.04
C GLY A 56 -18.47 2.45 -3.40
N PRO A 57 -19.67 1.87 -3.54
CA PRO A 57 -20.17 1.49 -4.85
C PRO A 57 -20.47 2.76 -5.66
N ASP A 58 -20.06 2.77 -6.93
CA ASP A 58 -20.57 3.71 -7.94
C ASP A 58 -22.10 3.79 -7.85
N GLY A 59 -22.61 4.93 -7.36
CA GLY A 59 -24.03 5.23 -7.31
C GLY A 59 -24.49 5.77 -8.66
N GLY A 60 -25.32 4.99 -9.35
CA GLY A 60 -26.03 5.40 -10.57
C GLY A 60 -27.12 6.45 -10.28
N GLN A 61 -27.32 7.33 -11.27
CA GLN A 61 -28.38 8.33 -11.38
C GLN A 61 -29.79 7.73 -11.52
N GLN A 62 -30.77 8.39 -10.91
CA GLN A 62 -32.15 8.70 -11.35
C GLN A 62 -32.72 9.64 -10.25
N GLY A 63 -33.37 10.79 -10.43
CA GLY A 63 -34.01 11.46 -11.56
C GLY A 63 -35.38 11.99 -11.09
N GLY A 64 -35.53 13.32 -10.95
CA GLY A 64 -36.84 14.02 -11.03
C GLY A 64 -37.41 14.67 -9.76
N GLY A 65 -37.66 15.99 -9.81
CA GLY A 65 -38.62 16.70 -8.95
C GLY A 65 -38.16 18.07 -8.43
N ALA A 66 -38.70 19.16 -8.97
CA ALA A 66 -38.60 20.55 -8.51
C ALA A 66 -40.03 21.17 -8.56
N PRO A 67 -40.29 22.42 -8.11
CA PRO A 67 -39.67 23.25 -7.07
C PRO A 67 -40.71 23.97 -6.14
N GLN A 68 -40.24 24.64 -5.06
CA GLN A 68 -40.67 26.01 -4.63
C GLN A 68 -39.89 26.44 -3.37
N GLY A 69 -39.06 27.50 -3.46
CA GLY A 69 -39.32 28.85 -2.90
C GLY A 69 -38.61 28.99 -1.54
N GLY A 70 -37.91 30.04 -1.12
CA GLY A 70 -37.57 31.39 -1.56
C GLY A 70 -37.00 32.10 -0.31
N GLY A 71 -35.92 32.89 -0.42
CA GLY A 71 -35.39 33.66 0.72
C GLY A 71 -33.94 34.10 0.55
N ALA A 72 -33.72 35.41 0.50
CA ALA A 72 -32.45 36.08 0.24
C ALA A 72 -31.77 36.56 1.53
N GLN A 73 -30.42 36.55 1.59
CA GLN A 73 -29.59 37.70 2.02
C GLN A 73 -28.07 37.44 1.92
N GLN A 74 -27.43 38.23 1.04
CA GLN A 74 -26.27 39.12 1.27
C GLN A 74 -24.95 38.58 1.90
N GLY A 75 -23.98 38.28 1.02
CA GLY A 75 -22.70 39.00 0.93
C GLY A 75 -21.62 38.83 2.01
N THR A 76 -20.63 37.97 1.73
CA THR A 76 -19.21 38.21 2.07
C THR A 76 -18.30 37.48 1.08
N THR A 77 -17.48 38.26 0.37
CA THR A 77 -16.47 37.80 -0.60
C THR A 77 -15.27 37.20 0.12
N GLY A 78 -15.19 35.87 0.14
CA GLY A 78 -13.98 35.11 0.43
C GLY A 78 -13.69 34.19 -0.75
N SER A 79 -12.61 34.45 -1.48
CA SER A 79 -12.14 33.66 -2.62
C SER A 79 -11.64 32.30 -2.11
N THR A 80 -12.56 31.35 -1.90
CA THR A 80 -12.22 29.93 -1.80
C THR A 80 -11.79 29.48 -3.19
N GLN A 81 -10.48 29.39 -3.43
CA GLN A 81 -9.94 28.68 -4.58
C GLN A 81 -10.25 27.20 -4.41
N THR A 82 -11.46 26.81 -4.80
CA THR A 82 -11.81 25.44 -5.09
C THR A 82 -10.95 25.04 -6.29
N SER A 83 -9.89 24.27 -6.03
CA SER A 83 -9.15 23.56 -7.08
C SER A 83 -10.08 22.53 -7.70
N THR A 84 -10.93 22.98 -8.63
CA THR A 84 -11.78 22.12 -9.44
C THR A 84 -10.85 21.42 -10.44
N THR A 85 -10.27 20.30 -10.04
CA THR A 85 -9.62 19.40 -10.99
C THR A 85 -10.65 18.98 -12.02
N ALA A 86 -10.39 19.31 -13.29
CA ALA A 86 -11.27 18.97 -14.39
C ALA A 86 -11.62 17.48 -14.34
N PRO A 87 -12.89 17.10 -14.63
CA PRO A 87 -13.31 15.71 -14.66
C PRO A 87 -12.43 14.91 -15.63
N PRO A 88 -12.16 13.62 -15.33
CA PRO A 88 -11.30 12.78 -16.16
C PRO A 88 -11.82 12.79 -17.60
N THR A 89 -10.99 13.27 -18.53
CA THR A 89 -11.32 13.46 -19.95
C THR A 89 -11.60 12.15 -20.71
N ARG A 90 -11.36 10.99 -20.08
CA ARG A 90 -11.48 9.66 -20.69
C ARG A 90 -12.22 8.71 -19.75
N PRO A 91 -13.13 7.85 -20.24
CA PRO A 91 -13.86 6.90 -19.41
C PRO A 91 -12.92 5.95 -18.64
N PRO A 92 -13.34 5.41 -17.48
CA PRO A 92 -12.60 4.38 -16.76
C PRO A 92 -12.25 3.19 -17.66
N TRP A 93 -11.18 2.48 -17.34
CA TRP A 93 -10.87 1.22 -18.03
C TRP A 93 -11.97 0.18 -17.76
N PRO A 94 -12.31 -0.67 -18.75
CA PRO A 94 -13.23 -1.77 -18.50
C PRO A 94 -12.77 -2.64 -17.34
N LYS A 95 -13.73 -3.14 -16.55
CA LYS A 95 -13.46 -4.08 -15.46
C LYS A 95 -12.77 -5.33 -16.04
N PRO A 96 -11.70 -5.84 -15.40
CA PRO A 96 -11.01 -7.03 -15.92
C PRO A 96 -11.92 -8.25 -15.86
N ASN A 97 -11.96 -9.03 -16.95
CA ASN A 97 -12.64 -10.31 -16.99
C ASN A 97 -11.64 -11.40 -17.41
N CYS A 98 -11.00 -12.01 -16.41
CA CYS A 98 -9.91 -12.97 -16.65
C CYS A 98 -10.38 -14.42 -16.73
N GLY A 99 -11.69 -14.68 -16.69
CA GLY A 99 -12.28 -16.04 -16.77
C GLY A 99 -11.91 -17.00 -15.63
N ASN A 100 -11.01 -16.63 -14.72
CA ASN A 100 -10.59 -17.49 -13.62
C ASN A 100 -11.52 -17.34 -12.40
N PRO A 101 -12.18 -18.43 -11.94
CA PRO A 101 -13.05 -18.40 -10.77
C PRO A 101 -12.29 -18.26 -9.44
N ARG A 102 -10.99 -18.53 -9.39
CA ARG A 102 -10.17 -18.47 -8.17
C ARG A 102 -9.82 -17.05 -7.72
N LEU A 103 -9.94 -16.07 -8.62
CA LEU A 103 -9.77 -14.65 -8.31
C LEU A 103 -11.02 -13.90 -8.75
N ASN A 104 -11.78 -13.37 -7.79
CA ASN A 104 -12.97 -12.58 -8.10
C ASN A 104 -12.59 -11.11 -8.38
N ASN A 105 -13.54 -10.34 -8.92
CA ASN A 105 -13.32 -8.92 -9.22
C ASN A 105 -13.07 -8.06 -7.98
N GLY A 106 -13.57 -8.47 -6.80
CA GLY A 106 -13.28 -7.79 -5.55
C GLY A 106 -11.79 -7.80 -5.25
N LEU A 107 -11.14 -8.96 -5.36
CA LEU A 107 -9.70 -9.09 -5.09
C LEU A 107 -8.85 -8.38 -6.16
N ARG A 108 -9.27 -8.41 -7.44
CA ARG A 108 -8.64 -7.61 -8.50
C ARG A 108 -8.67 -6.11 -8.19
N ASN A 109 -9.79 -5.62 -7.67
CA ASN A 109 -9.97 -4.22 -7.28
C ASN A 109 -9.12 -3.84 -6.06
N VAL A 110 -8.95 -4.74 -5.09
CA VAL A 110 -8.01 -4.53 -3.97
C VAL A 110 -6.59 -4.34 -4.51
N PHE A 111 -6.10 -5.25 -5.35
CA PHE A 111 -4.77 -5.14 -5.92
C PHE A 111 -4.59 -3.87 -6.76
N LEU A 112 -5.44 -3.65 -7.77
CA LEU A 112 -5.30 -2.52 -8.68
C LEU A 112 -5.53 -1.18 -7.98
N GLY A 113 -6.55 -1.12 -7.13
CA GLY A 113 -6.95 0.10 -6.43
C GLY A 113 -5.86 0.55 -5.48
N MET A 114 -5.39 -0.33 -4.59
CA MET A 114 -4.32 0.05 -3.66
C MET A 114 -3.03 0.46 -4.38
N HIS A 115 -2.62 -0.25 -5.44
CA HIS A 115 -1.43 0.14 -6.21
C HIS A 115 -1.57 1.55 -6.80
N ASN A 116 -2.70 1.85 -7.45
CA ASN A 116 -2.91 3.17 -8.04
C ASN A 116 -3.10 4.27 -6.99
N ASN A 117 -3.73 3.99 -5.85
CA ASN A 117 -3.88 4.95 -4.75
C ASN A 117 -2.52 5.32 -4.15
N LEU A 118 -1.67 4.32 -3.89
CA LEU A 118 -0.31 4.52 -3.39
C LEU A 118 0.56 5.28 -4.40
N ARG A 119 0.49 4.92 -5.69
CA ARG A 119 1.18 5.65 -6.77
C ARG A 119 0.68 7.10 -6.90
N SER A 120 -0.62 7.33 -6.73
CA SER A 120 -1.22 8.67 -6.74
C SER A 120 -0.67 9.53 -5.60
N SER A 121 -0.67 8.99 -4.38
CA SER A 121 -0.13 9.67 -3.20
C SER A 121 1.36 10.00 -3.38
N LEU A 122 2.15 9.06 -3.90
CA LEU A 122 3.56 9.29 -4.22
C LEU A 122 3.75 10.37 -5.30
N ALA A 123 2.96 10.32 -6.38
CA ALA A 123 3.08 11.28 -7.48
C ALA A 123 2.81 12.73 -7.04
N LYS A 124 1.91 12.92 -6.07
CA LYS A 124 1.63 14.23 -5.46
C LYS A 124 2.77 14.76 -4.60
N GLY A 125 3.64 13.88 -4.05
CA GLY A 125 4.86 14.28 -3.34
C GLY A 125 4.64 14.95 -1.98
N GLN A 126 3.57 14.58 -1.26
CA GLN A 126 3.14 15.30 -0.04
C GLN A 126 3.19 14.46 1.25
N THR A 127 3.03 13.14 1.18
CA THR A 127 2.79 12.32 2.38
C THR A 127 3.70 11.10 2.52
N GLN A 128 4.45 10.72 1.48
CA GLN A 128 5.20 9.48 1.47
C GLN A 128 6.59 9.66 2.10
N THR A 129 6.75 9.27 3.36
CA THR A 129 8.02 9.33 4.10
C THR A 129 9.08 8.41 3.49
N SER A 130 10.31 8.91 3.34
CA SER A 130 11.50 8.24 2.81
C SER A 130 12.62 8.17 3.85
N ARG A 131 12.32 7.61 5.03
CA ARG A 131 13.23 7.52 6.18
C ARG A 131 13.97 8.86 6.42
N ASN A 132 15.30 8.84 6.40
CA ASN A 132 16.15 10.01 6.67
C ASN A 132 16.26 10.98 5.48
N TRP A 133 15.56 10.72 4.36
CA TRP A 133 15.53 11.59 3.18
C TRP A 133 14.33 12.52 3.13
N GLY A 134 13.51 12.54 4.19
CA GLY A 134 12.30 13.38 4.28
C GLY A 134 11.14 12.79 3.49
N ILE A 135 10.34 13.64 2.85
CA ILE A 135 9.20 13.22 2.02
C ILE A 135 9.70 12.93 0.58
N ALA A 136 9.21 11.84 -0.01
CA ALA A 136 9.47 11.53 -1.41
C ALA A 136 8.92 12.64 -2.32
N PRO A 137 9.72 13.15 -3.27
CA PRO A 137 9.34 14.30 -4.07
C PRO A 137 8.24 13.98 -5.10
N PRO A 138 7.57 14.99 -5.66
CA PRO A 138 6.52 14.78 -6.65
C PRO A 138 7.07 14.16 -7.95
N ALA A 139 6.21 13.39 -8.62
CA ALA A 139 6.53 12.75 -9.89
C ALA A 139 6.04 13.61 -11.05
N ALA A 140 6.93 13.92 -11.99
CA ALA A 140 6.58 14.55 -13.26
C ALA A 140 5.68 13.63 -14.10
N LEU A 141 5.94 12.32 -14.06
CA LEU A 141 5.27 11.30 -14.86
C LEU A 141 5.13 10.03 -14.03
N MET A 142 3.89 9.61 -13.81
CA MET A 142 3.56 8.35 -13.14
C MET A 142 2.35 7.74 -13.85
N TYR A 143 2.53 6.64 -14.58
CA TYR A 143 1.39 6.07 -15.31
C TYR A 143 0.41 5.36 -14.38
N ARG A 144 -0.88 5.45 -14.72
CA ARG A 144 -1.90 4.60 -14.13
C ARG A 144 -1.70 3.15 -14.58
N MET A 145 -1.69 2.24 -13.62
CA MET A 145 -1.67 0.80 -13.90
C MET A 145 -3.04 0.35 -14.42
N LYS A 146 -3.01 -0.56 -15.39
CA LYS A 146 -4.15 -1.34 -15.88
C LYS A 146 -3.95 -2.79 -15.47
N TYR A 147 -5.03 -3.43 -15.01
CA TYR A 147 -4.97 -4.84 -14.66
C TYR A 147 -4.85 -5.71 -15.93
N SER A 148 -4.01 -6.74 -15.87
CA SER A 148 -3.71 -7.66 -16.97
C SER A 148 -4.02 -9.10 -16.55
N CYS A 149 -4.89 -9.75 -17.32
CA CYS A 149 -5.25 -11.15 -17.10
C CYS A 149 -4.08 -12.09 -17.41
N ASP A 150 -3.21 -11.75 -18.36
CA ASP A 150 -2.00 -12.51 -18.64
C ASP A 150 -1.05 -12.48 -17.42
N ALA A 151 -0.85 -11.30 -16.85
CA ALA A 151 -0.05 -11.11 -15.64
C ALA A 151 -0.66 -11.87 -14.44
N GLU A 152 -1.98 -11.85 -14.30
CA GLU A 152 -2.72 -12.64 -13.29
C GLU A 152 -2.48 -14.15 -13.48
N SER A 153 -2.51 -14.66 -14.72
CA SER A 153 -2.32 -16.09 -14.98
C SER A 153 -0.92 -16.57 -14.55
N TYR A 154 0.11 -15.77 -14.78
CA TYR A 154 1.46 -16.06 -14.28
C TYR A 154 1.52 -15.95 -12.76
N ALA A 155 0.89 -14.93 -12.16
CA ALA A 155 0.82 -14.79 -10.71
C ALA A 155 0.15 -16.01 -10.04
N GLN A 156 -0.92 -16.54 -10.64
CA GLN A 156 -1.63 -17.71 -10.16
C GLN A 156 -0.77 -18.97 -10.18
N GLN A 157 -0.07 -19.22 -11.29
CA GLN A 157 0.90 -20.32 -11.38
C GLN A 157 2.04 -20.14 -10.37
N TYR A 158 2.45 -18.90 -10.11
CA TYR A 158 3.49 -18.59 -9.13
C TYR A 158 3.08 -19.02 -7.72
N VAL A 159 1.89 -18.60 -7.28
CA VAL A 159 1.43 -18.87 -5.91
C VAL A 159 0.88 -20.28 -5.71
N SER A 160 0.36 -20.94 -6.76
CA SER A 160 -0.19 -22.30 -6.68
C SER A 160 0.87 -23.34 -6.28
N SER A 161 2.14 -23.06 -6.56
CA SER A 161 3.26 -23.90 -6.15
C SER A 161 3.43 -23.99 -4.64
N CYS A 162 2.92 -23.00 -3.87
CA CYS A 162 3.19 -22.84 -2.44
C CYS A 162 4.70 -22.88 -2.08
N LYS A 163 5.59 -22.58 -3.04
CA LYS A 163 7.04 -22.51 -2.83
C LYS A 163 7.43 -21.08 -2.44
N ALA A 164 7.60 -20.84 -1.15
CA ALA A 164 7.99 -19.53 -0.59
C ALA A 164 9.31 -18.96 -1.16
N GLY A 165 10.20 -19.83 -1.63
CA GLY A 165 11.44 -19.47 -2.32
C GLY A 165 11.24 -18.73 -3.65
N GLY A 166 10.02 -18.77 -4.21
CA GLY A 166 9.71 -18.21 -5.52
C GLY A 166 9.94 -19.18 -6.67
N LEU A 167 9.53 -18.76 -7.87
CA LEU A 167 9.83 -19.46 -9.12
C LEU A 167 10.90 -18.72 -9.92
N ALA A 168 11.62 -19.46 -10.77
CA ALA A 168 12.64 -18.91 -11.65
C ALA A 168 12.04 -17.97 -12.71
N SER A 169 12.81 -16.98 -13.16
CA SER A 169 12.33 -15.91 -14.05
C SER A 169 11.75 -16.41 -15.39
N HIS A 170 12.23 -17.53 -15.92
CA HIS A 170 11.72 -18.11 -17.17
C HIS A 170 10.25 -18.57 -17.06
N THR A 171 9.73 -18.77 -15.86
CA THR A 171 8.32 -19.18 -15.63
C THR A 171 7.32 -18.03 -15.81
N HIS A 172 7.79 -16.79 -15.92
CA HIS A 172 6.98 -15.59 -16.07
C HIS A 172 7.69 -14.60 -17.00
N PRO A 173 7.87 -14.96 -18.29
CA PRO A 173 8.68 -14.19 -19.23
C PRO A 173 8.12 -12.78 -19.41
N GLY A 174 9.01 -11.77 -19.35
CA GLY A 174 8.64 -10.37 -19.53
C GLY A 174 7.96 -9.71 -18.33
N TYR A 175 7.85 -10.41 -17.19
CA TYR A 175 7.33 -9.87 -15.94
C TYR A 175 8.39 -9.87 -14.85
N LYS A 176 8.37 -8.86 -13.97
CA LYS A 176 9.05 -8.90 -12.68
C LYS A 176 8.03 -9.13 -11.57
N VAL A 177 8.45 -9.76 -10.47
CA VAL A 177 7.56 -10.22 -9.41
C VAL A 177 7.83 -9.53 -8.07
N ASN A 178 6.76 -9.15 -7.36
CA ASN A 178 6.77 -9.03 -5.90
C ASN A 178 6.10 -10.27 -5.32
N ARG A 179 6.67 -10.79 -4.23
CA ARG A 179 6.13 -11.95 -3.51
C ARG A 179 6.11 -11.68 -2.00
N HIS A 180 5.13 -12.24 -1.32
CA HIS A 180 4.92 -12.09 0.12
C HIS A 180 4.38 -13.37 0.74
N VAL A 181 4.97 -13.77 1.86
CA VAL A 181 4.51 -14.91 2.67
C VAL A 181 3.99 -14.35 3.97
N LEU A 182 2.71 -14.60 4.24
CA LEU A 182 2.07 -14.23 5.49
C LEU A 182 1.87 -15.50 6.32
N HIS A 183 2.66 -15.66 7.39
CA HIS A 183 2.66 -16.81 8.28
C HIS A 183 1.49 -16.80 9.29
N THR A 184 0.28 -16.69 8.76
CA THR A 184 -0.96 -16.87 9.51
C THR A 184 -2.04 -17.37 8.55
N ILE A 185 -3.04 -18.06 9.08
CA ILE A 185 -4.25 -18.46 8.35
C ILE A 185 -5.52 -17.80 8.89
N HIS A 186 -5.38 -16.93 9.89
CA HIS A 186 -6.48 -16.20 10.56
C HIS A 186 -6.83 -14.91 9.83
N THR A 187 -6.97 -14.98 8.51
CA THR A 187 -7.41 -13.90 7.61
C THR A 187 -8.01 -14.53 6.36
N ASP A 188 -8.70 -13.76 5.54
CA ASP A 188 -9.07 -14.16 4.19
C ASP A 188 -8.00 -13.75 3.15
N GLN A 189 -8.25 -14.07 1.87
CA GLN A 189 -7.36 -13.69 0.78
C GLN A 189 -7.25 -12.16 0.60
N SER A 190 -8.31 -11.41 0.94
CA SER A 190 -8.33 -9.95 0.85
C SER A 190 -7.37 -9.33 1.87
N GLY A 191 -7.45 -9.74 3.14
CA GLY A 191 -6.53 -9.30 4.18
C GLY A 191 -5.09 -9.72 3.90
N ALA A 192 -4.86 -10.92 3.35
CA ALA A 192 -3.54 -11.34 2.91
C ALA A 192 -2.99 -10.49 1.74
N ALA A 193 -3.84 -10.08 0.80
CA ALA A 193 -3.46 -9.16 -0.28
C ALA A 193 -3.10 -7.77 0.25
N GLN A 194 -3.96 -7.20 1.11
CA GLN A 194 -3.73 -5.90 1.74
C GLN A 194 -2.43 -5.89 2.55
N ASN A 195 -2.18 -6.94 3.33
CA ASN A 195 -0.96 -7.10 4.10
C ASN A 195 0.29 -7.16 3.20
N ALA A 196 0.23 -7.89 2.09
CA ALA A 196 1.34 -7.94 1.13
C ALA A 196 1.66 -6.57 0.54
N ILE A 197 0.63 -5.85 0.08
CA ILE A 197 0.75 -4.51 -0.51
C ILE A 197 1.31 -3.52 0.50
N ALA A 198 0.76 -3.49 1.71
CA ALA A 198 1.24 -2.61 2.79
C ALA A 198 2.70 -2.92 3.18
N THR A 199 3.05 -4.20 3.28
CA THR A 199 4.42 -4.63 3.58
C THR A 199 5.39 -4.14 2.52
N TRP A 200 5.11 -4.39 1.24
CA TRP A 200 5.96 -3.95 0.14
C TRP A 200 6.09 -2.43 0.08
N TRP A 201 4.99 -1.70 0.27
CA TRP A 201 5.00 -0.25 0.19
C TRP A 201 5.75 0.40 1.36
N SER A 202 5.68 -0.19 2.57
CA SER A 202 6.36 0.31 3.77
C SER A 202 7.89 0.37 3.66
N GLU A 203 8.48 -0.30 2.68
CA GLU A 203 9.94 -0.31 2.46
C GLU A 203 10.52 1.10 2.28
N LEU A 204 9.78 2.01 1.62
CA LEU A 204 10.23 3.40 1.46
C LEU A 204 10.41 4.09 2.80
N ALA A 205 9.41 4.02 3.67
CA ALA A 205 9.45 4.65 4.99
C ALA A 205 10.52 4.01 5.89
N ARG A 206 10.69 2.69 5.80
CA ARG A 206 11.63 1.92 6.65
C ARG A 206 13.09 2.10 6.25
N PHE A 207 13.37 2.15 4.95
CA PHE A 207 14.73 2.08 4.45
C PHE A 207 15.19 3.34 3.74
N GLY A 208 14.25 4.10 3.17
CA GLY A 208 14.50 5.34 2.46
C GLY A 208 15.09 5.12 1.07
N MET A 209 14.86 6.10 0.21
CA MET A 209 15.52 6.25 -1.08
C MET A 209 15.96 7.71 -1.25
N ARG A 210 17.09 7.91 -1.94
CA ARG A 210 17.64 9.22 -2.27
C ARG A 210 16.60 10.09 -2.96
N SER A 211 16.61 11.41 -2.71
CA SER A 211 15.61 12.35 -3.25
C SER A 211 15.62 12.46 -4.79
N ASN A 212 16.66 12.03 -5.48
CA ASN A 212 16.63 11.93 -6.95
C ASN A 212 15.94 10.66 -7.47
N MET A 213 15.49 9.76 -6.58
CA MET A 213 14.79 8.51 -6.93
C MET A 213 15.57 7.57 -7.86
N MET A 214 16.91 7.65 -7.86
CA MET A 214 17.76 6.76 -8.64
C MET A 214 17.86 5.38 -7.98
N PHE A 215 17.66 4.32 -8.77
CA PHE A 215 17.78 2.93 -8.34
C PHE A 215 19.16 2.36 -8.70
N TYR A 216 19.94 1.96 -7.70
CA TYR A 216 21.32 1.47 -7.85
C TYR A 216 21.44 -0.03 -7.59
N ALA A 217 22.58 -0.59 -7.98
CA ALA A 217 22.92 -1.99 -7.67
C ALA A 217 22.95 -2.26 -6.15
N SER A 218 23.31 -1.27 -5.32
CA SER A 218 23.26 -1.38 -3.86
C SER A 218 21.86 -1.67 -3.34
N ASP A 219 20.82 -1.11 -3.96
CA ASP A 219 19.44 -1.34 -3.54
C ASP A 219 19.02 -2.80 -3.74
N ILE A 220 19.59 -3.45 -4.76
CA ILE A 220 19.42 -4.89 -5.00
C ILE A 220 20.18 -5.70 -3.95
N ARG A 221 21.46 -5.39 -3.70
CA ARG A 221 22.28 -6.12 -2.72
C ARG A 221 21.70 -6.04 -1.31
N ASP A 222 21.22 -4.85 -0.93
CA ASP A 222 20.70 -4.60 0.41
C ASP A 222 19.30 -5.21 0.61
N GLY A 223 18.55 -5.48 -0.47
CA GLY A 223 17.23 -6.12 -0.38
C GLY A 223 16.11 -5.20 0.12
N LYS A 224 16.39 -3.92 0.37
CA LYS A 224 15.58 -3.06 1.23
C LYS A 224 14.38 -2.39 0.55
N VAL A 225 14.56 -1.83 -0.65
CA VAL A 225 13.52 -1.03 -1.34
C VAL A 225 12.97 -1.69 -2.60
N ILE A 226 13.34 -2.96 -2.83
CA ILE A 226 13.14 -3.65 -4.12
C ILE A 226 11.66 -3.88 -4.42
N ARG A 227 10.80 -4.12 -3.42
CA ARG A 227 9.37 -4.34 -3.67
C ARG A 227 8.64 -3.01 -3.83
N TRP A 228 8.91 -2.04 -2.96
CA TRP A 228 8.36 -0.69 -3.10
C TRP A 228 8.69 -0.10 -4.47
N SER A 229 9.96 -0.19 -4.91
CA SER A 229 10.39 0.43 -6.17
C SER A 229 9.70 -0.19 -7.39
N LYS A 230 9.34 -1.49 -7.38
CA LYS A 230 8.52 -2.09 -8.46
C LYS A 230 7.10 -1.54 -8.49
N MET A 231 6.49 -1.34 -7.32
CA MET A 231 5.15 -0.76 -7.23
C MET A 231 5.15 0.71 -7.68
N ALA A 232 6.19 1.45 -7.32
CA ALA A 232 6.36 2.87 -7.62
C ALA A 232 6.93 3.15 -9.02
N TRP A 233 7.40 2.13 -9.75
CA TRP A 233 8.12 2.35 -11.01
C TRP A 233 7.23 3.02 -12.05
N TRP A 234 7.65 4.17 -12.58
CA TRP A 234 6.80 5.10 -13.32
C TRP A 234 6.12 4.47 -14.53
N ASN A 235 6.82 3.58 -15.26
CA ASN A 235 6.30 2.91 -16.45
C ASN A 235 5.79 1.48 -16.25
N ASN A 236 5.67 0.99 -15.01
CA ASN A 236 4.94 -0.25 -14.76
C ASN A 236 3.44 0.02 -14.96
N ILE A 237 2.95 -0.36 -16.13
CA ILE A 237 1.60 -0.05 -16.60
C ILE A 237 0.66 -1.26 -16.60
N HIS A 238 1.21 -2.48 -16.50
CA HIS A 238 0.43 -3.71 -16.36
C HIS A 238 0.68 -4.37 -15.01
N LEU A 239 -0.41 -4.72 -14.33
CA LEU A 239 -0.42 -5.41 -13.05
C LEU A 239 -1.31 -6.64 -13.12
N GLY A 240 -0.88 -7.77 -12.55
CA GLY A 240 -1.76 -8.89 -12.28
C GLY A 240 -1.26 -9.66 -11.07
N CYS A 241 -2.16 -10.08 -10.18
CA CYS A 241 -1.79 -10.62 -8.88
C CYS A 241 -2.60 -11.86 -8.54
N ALA A 242 -2.12 -12.62 -7.56
CA ALA A 242 -2.81 -13.77 -7.03
C ALA A 242 -2.48 -13.98 -5.54
N VAL A 243 -3.40 -14.63 -4.83
CA VAL A 243 -3.23 -15.07 -3.45
C VAL A 243 -3.64 -16.53 -3.35
N GLN A 244 -2.77 -17.37 -2.80
CA GLN A 244 -3.06 -18.77 -2.48
C GLN A 244 -3.01 -18.96 -0.97
N LYS A 245 -4.06 -19.58 -0.40
CA LYS A 245 -3.97 -20.17 0.94
C LYS A 245 -3.20 -21.48 0.82
N CYS A 246 -1.99 -21.50 1.34
CA CYS A 246 -1.19 -22.71 1.52
C CYS A 246 -1.50 -23.32 2.90
N ARG A 247 -0.92 -24.48 3.23
CA ARG A 247 -1.25 -25.23 4.46
C ARG A 247 -1.29 -24.36 5.72
N ASN A 248 -0.22 -23.57 5.95
CA ASN A 248 -0.03 -22.79 7.18
C ASN A 248 0.26 -21.30 6.92
N PHE A 249 0.08 -20.81 5.69
CA PHE A 249 0.42 -19.43 5.32
C PHE A 249 -0.35 -19.00 4.07
N TYR A 250 -0.47 -17.69 3.86
CA TYR A 250 -0.88 -17.13 2.58
C TYR A 250 0.33 -16.77 1.74
N TYR A 251 0.27 -17.11 0.45
CA TYR A 251 1.28 -16.72 -0.52
C TYR A 251 0.68 -15.76 -1.54
N THR A 252 1.22 -14.55 -1.60
CA THR A 252 0.77 -13.49 -2.49
C THR A 252 1.87 -13.15 -3.48
N ALA A 253 1.51 -13.04 -4.76
CA ALA A 253 2.43 -12.56 -5.80
C ALA A 253 1.75 -11.56 -6.73
N CYS A 254 2.50 -10.55 -7.15
CA CYS A 254 2.10 -9.59 -8.18
C CYS A 254 3.16 -9.52 -9.28
N MET A 255 2.68 -9.59 -10.52
CA MET A 255 3.46 -9.49 -11.74
C MET A 255 3.34 -8.08 -12.32
N TYR A 256 4.49 -7.50 -12.68
CA TYR A 256 4.60 -6.15 -13.21
C TYR A 256 5.27 -6.18 -14.59
N LYS A 257 4.72 -5.43 -15.54
CA LYS A 257 5.33 -5.20 -16.86
C LYS A 257 5.31 -3.70 -17.20
N PRO A 258 6.42 -3.13 -17.71
CA PRO A 258 7.69 -3.76 -18.12
C PRO A 258 8.57 -4.33 -16.99
N GLY A 259 8.26 -4.04 -15.74
CA GLY A 259 8.84 -4.69 -14.55
C GLY A 259 9.63 -3.75 -13.64
N GLY A 260 10.30 -2.74 -14.21
CA GLY A 260 11.04 -1.73 -13.44
C GLY A 260 12.30 -2.26 -12.75
N ASN A 261 12.79 -1.57 -11.71
CA ASN A 261 14.02 -1.91 -10.99
C ASN A 261 15.23 -2.11 -11.91
N ASN A 262 15.39 -1.19 -12.86
CA ASN A 262 16.54 -1.17 -13.74
C ASN A 262 17.64 -0.36 -13.06
N ILE A 263 18.84 -0.94 -12.97
CA ILE A 263 19.99 -0.28 -12.35
C ILE A 263 20.33 1.00 -13.12
N ASN A 264 20.67 2.05 -12.39
CA ASN A 264 20.99 3.39 -12.90
C ASN A 264 19.83 4.04 -13.66
N GLN A 265 18.59 3.67 -13.33
CA GLN A 265 17.40 4.36 -13.78
C GLN A 265 16.63 4.93 -12.60
N HIS A 266 15.82 5.95 -12.87
CA HIS A 266 14.99 6.56 -11.87
C HIS A 266 13.70 5.74 -11.68
N VAL A 267 13.28 5.52 -10.43
CA VAL A 267 11.97 4.92 -10.12
C VAL A 267 10.86 5.75 -10.75
N TYR A 268 10.98 7.07 -10.66
CA TYR A 268 10.19 8.03 -11.43
C TYR A 268 11.00 9.33 -11.61
N LYS A 269 10.64 10.11 -12.63
CA LYS A 269 11.25 11.42 -12.84
C LYS A 269 10.67 12.42 -11.83
N VAL A 270 11.53 13.02 -11.02
CA VAL A 270 11.14 14.10 -10.11
C VAL A 270 10.77 15.35 -10.90
N GLY A 271 9.67 16.00 -10.52
CA GLY A 271 9.25 17.28 -11.11
C GLY A 271 7.81 17.64 -10.74
N ALA A 272 7.33 18.77 -11.27
CA ALA A 272 5.97 19.23 -11.03
C ALA A 272 4.95 18.16 -11.43
N VAL A 273 3.94 17.95 -10.58
CA VAL A 273 2.92 16.92 -10.77
C VAL A 273 2.37 16.98 -12.20
N CYS A 274 2.36 15.84 -12.89
CA CYS A 274 1.87 15.70 -14.27
C CYS A 274 2.59 16.48 -15.37
N SER A 275 3.69 17.19 -15.08
CA SER A 275 4.45 17.95 -16.09
C SER A 275 5.08 17.08 -17.21
N GLY A 276 5.19 15.78 -16.98
CA GLY A 276 5.65 14.80 -17.97
C GLY A 276 4.54 13.93 -18.57
N CYS A 277 3.26 14.14 -18.22
CA CYS A 277 2.16 13.44 -18.88
C CYS A 277 2.00 13.92 -20.33
N PRO A 278 1.52 13.07 -21.25
CA PRO A 278 0.98 13.56 -22.52
C PRO A 278 -0.16 14.56 -22.29
N ALA A 279 -0.33 15.51 -23.21
CA ALA A 279 -1.31 16.59 -23.07
C ALA A 279 -2.72 16.05 -22.81
N GLY A 280 -3.37 16.56 -21.75
CA GLY A 280 -4.73 16.16 -21.35
C GLY A 280 -4.86 14.74 -20.78
N GLN A 281 -3.74 14.04 -20.51
CA GLN A 281 -3.76 12.66 -19.99
C GLN A 281 -3.48 12.55 -18.48
N CYS A 282 -3.26 13.64 -17.77
CA CYS A 282 -3.21 13.63 -16.31
C CYS A 282 -4.64 13.50 -15.76
N ASP A 283 -4.91 12.46 -14.96
CA ASP A 283 -6.19 12.30 -14.30
C ASP A 283 -6.24 12.97 -12.91
N GLY A 284 -7.43 13.02 -12.29
CA GLY A 284 -7.62 13.64 -10.98
C GLY A 284 -6.86 12.99 -9.82
N HIS A 285 -6.19 11.87 -10.06
CA HIS A 285 -5.32 11.20 -9.11
C HIS A 285 -3.83 11.47 -9.38
N ALA A 286 -3.50 12.47 -10.20
CA ALA A 286 -2.10 12.76 -10.57
C ALA A 286 -1.41 11.57 -11.27
N LEU A 287 -2.17 10.70 -11.94
CA LEU A 287 -1.66 9.60 -12.73
C LEU A 287 -1.89 9.89 -14.22
N CYS A 288 -0.87 9.62 -15.03
CA CYS A 288 -0.95 9.80 -16.47
C CYS A 288 -1.62 8.57 -17.11
N ARG A 289 -2.50 8.82 -18.08
CA ARG A 289 -3.03 7.81 -18.99
C ARG A 289 -2.09 7.63 -20.18
N TRP A 290 -2.22 6.47 -20.81
CA TRP A 290 -1.45 5.99 -21.96
C TRP A 290 -2.34 5.17 -22.89
#